data_AF-A0A2S5Z4S7-F1
#
_entry.id   AF-A0A2S5Z4S7-F1
#
_cell.length_a   1.000
_cell.length_b   1.000
_cell.length_c   1.000
_cell.angle_alpha   90.00
_cell.angle_beta   90.00
_cell.angle_gamma   90.00
#
_symmetry.space_group_name_H-M   'P 1'
#
loop_
_entity.id
_entity.type
_entity.pdbx_description
1 polymer ?
#
loop_
_entity_poly.entity_id
_entity_poly.type
_entity_poly.pdbx_seq_one_letter_code
_entity_poly.pdbx_strand_id
1 'polypeptide(L)'
;MDTLIYLRSAADLAMYDDFELANVAGGGLHRYSVFGVAGKRRDSLGDFVTRRHAVLFAELCESTRDLRRQMQQIKFMRRDRHASL
;
A
#
# COMPACT_ATOMS: atom_id res chain seq x y z
N MET A 1 3.36 21.65 6.91
CA MET A 1 4.20 20.43 7.07
C MET A 1 3.87 19.60 5.86
N ASP A 2 4.69 19.73 4.82
CA ASP A 2 4.22 19.43 3.48
C ASP A 2 4.62 17.99 3.18
N THR A 3 3.63 17.10 3.13
CA THR A 3 3.76 15.69 2.79
C THR A 3 3.08 15.50 1.43
N LEU A 4 3.73 14.79 0.51
CA LEU A 4 3.17 14.51 -0.80
C LEU A 4 2.73 13.05 -0.83
N ILE A 5 1.42 12.83 -0.94
CA ILE A 5 0.84 11.49 -0.99
C ILE A 5 0.31 11.24 -2.39
N TYR A 6 0.80 10.18 -3.05
CA TYR A 6 0.43 9.80 -4.41
C TYR A 6 -0.39 8.50 -4.39
N LEU A 7 -1.54 8.54 -3.73
CA LEU A 7 -2.49 7.43 -3.76
C LEU A 7 -3.46 7.64 -4.93
N ARG A 8 -3.26 6.90 -6.04
CA ARG A 8 -4.25 6.85 -7.13
C ARG A 8 -5.60 6.32 -6.63
N SER A 9 -5.56 5.29 -5.78
CA SER A 9 -6.73 4.74 -5.08
C SER A 9 -6.29 3.77 -3.99
N ALA A 10 -6.94 3.81 -2.82
CA ALA A 10 -6.78 2.79 -1.78
C ALA A 10 -7.23 1.39 -2.26
N ALA A 11 -7.99 1.31 -3.37
CA ALA A 11 -8.42 0.06 -3.95
C ALA A 11 -7.30 -0.76 -4.57
N ASP A 12 -6.27 -0.09 -5.04
CA ASP A 12 -5.19 -0.72 -5.78
C ASP A 12 -4.15 -1.34 -4.87
N LEU A 13 -4.21 -1.08 -3.56
CA LEU A 13 -3.23 -1.62 -2.59
C LEU A 13 -3.23 -3.15 -2.52
N ALA A 14 -4.36 -3.79 -2.82
CA ALA A 14 -4.48 -5.26 -2.83
C ALA A 14 -3.58 -5.96 -3.86
N MET A 15 -3.13 -5.23 -4.90
CA MET A 15 -2.30 -5.76 -5.97
C MET A 15 -0.81 -5.83 -5.62
N TYR A 16 -0.36 -5.14 -4.57
CA TYR A 16 1.03 -5.17 -4.13
C TYR A 16 1.29 -6.39 -3.24
N ASP A 17 2.45 -7.00 -3.44
CA ASP A 17 2.98 -8.10 -2.66
C ASP A 17 3.60 -7.60 -1.36
N ASP A 18 4.26 -6.44 -1.41
CA ASP A 18 4.99 -5.84 -0.28
C ASP A 18 5.06 -4.32 -0.34
N PHE A 19 5.47 -3.69 0.77
CA PHE A 19 5.69 -2.25 0.88
C PHE A 19 7.10 -1.95 1.39
N GLU A 20 7.83 -1.12 0.64
CA GLU A 20 9.22 -0.81 0.91
C GLU A 20 9.36 0.66 1.35
N LEU A 21 10.09 0.88 2.45
CA LEU A 21 10.51 2.22 2.87
C LEU A 21 11.95 2.45 2.43
N ALA A 22 12.17 3.47 1.58
CA ALA A 22 13.49 3.84 1.11
C ALA A 22 13.90 5.23 1.61
N ASN A 23 15.19 5.40 1.87
CA ASN A 23 15.81 6.72 2.04
C ASN A 23 16.22 7.23 0.66
N VAL A 24 15.62 8.32 0.21
CA VAL A 24 15.91 8.90 -1.11
C VAL A 24 16.90 10.04 -0.92
N ALA A 25 18.16 9.74 -1.15
CA ALA A 25 19.21 10.75 -1.20
C ALA A 25 19.00 11.64 -2.43
N GLY A 26 18.86 12.95 -2.22
CA GLY A 26 18.71 13.95 -3.30
C GLY A 26 17.29 14.47 -3.56
N GLY A 27 16.27 14.01 -2.82
CA GLY A 27 14.86 14.38 -3.01
C GLY A 27 14.39 15.73 -2.45
N GLY A 28 15.30 16.65 -2.13
CA GLY A 28 14.94 17.94 -1.53
C GLY A 28 14.39 17.82 -0.09
N LEU A 29 13.19 18.34 0.17
CA LEU A 29 12.57 18.36 1.51
C LEU A 29 12.14 16.96 1.99
N HIS A 30 11.79 16.06 1.07
CA HIS A 30 11.33 14.71 1.36
C HIS A 30 12.52 13.74 1.31
N ARG A 31 12.77 13.04 2.42
CA ARG A 31 13.92 12.15 2.60
C ARG A 31 13.54 10.67 2.62
N TYR A 32 12.25 10.38 2.75
CA TYR A 32 11.73 9.02 2.89
C TYR A 32 10.60 8.81 1.91
N SER A 33 10.59 7.70 1.21
CA SER A 33 9.51 7.34 0.29
C SER A 33 9.02 5.94 0.56
N VAL A 34 7.72 5.76 0.40
CA VAL A 34 7.06 4.45 0.51
C VAL A 34 6.70 3.98 -0.89
N PHE A 35 7.12 2.76 -1.23
CA PHE A 35 6.87 2.12 -2.51
C PHE A 35 5.99 0.89 -2.32
N GLY A 36 5.06 0.67 -3.24
CA GLY A 36 4.37 -0.60 -3.40
C GLY A 36 5.13 -1.48 -4.39
N VAL A 37 5.36 -2.74 -4.01
CA VAL A 37 6.08 -3.72 -4.84
C VAL A 37 5.11 -4.82 -5.28
N ALA A 38 5.04 -5.08 -6.59
CA ALA A 38 4.25 -6.16 -7.19
C ALA A 38 5.10 -6.89 -8.24
N GLY A 39 5.61 -8.08 -7.89
CA GLY A 39 6.60 -8.79 -8.69
C GLY A 39 7.84 -7.92 -8.99
N LYS A 40 8.03 -7.52 -10.25
CA LYS A 40 9.12 -6.62 -10.68
C LYS A 40 8.73 -5.14 -10.73
N ARG A 41 7.45 -4.82 -10.52
CA ARG A 41 6.94 -3.44 -10.58
C ARG A 41 7.10 -2.79 -9.20
N ARG A 42 7.58 -1.54 -9.19
CA ARG A 42 7.79 -0.72 -8.00
C ARG A 42 7.21 0.66 -8.23
N ASP A 43 6.15 0.98 -7.50
CA ASP A 43 5.38 2.21 -7.67
C ASP A 43 5.55 3.11 -6.44
N SER A 44 5.84 4.40 -6.65
CA SER A 44 5.90 5.36 -5.54
C SER A 44 4.49 5.68 -5.05
N LEU A 45 4.27 5.58 -3.73
CA LEU A 45 2.97 5.82 -3.10
C LEU A 45 2.93 7.11 -2.28
N GLY A 46 4.09 7.60 -1.82
CA GLY A 46 4.17 8.84 -1.06
C GLY A 46 5.59 9.18 -0.60
N ASP A 47 5.83 10.48 -0.45
CA ASP A 47 7.11 11.08 -0.06
C ASP A 47 6.96 11.88 1.23
N PHE A 48 7.87 11.66 2.17
CA PHE A 48 7.80 12.11 3.55
C PHE A 48 9.08 12.81 3.99
N VAL A 49 8.92 13.88 4.75
CA VAL A 49 10.02 14.59 5.41
C VAL A 49 10.60 13.77 6.56
N THR A 50 9.74 13.06 7.32
CA THR A 50 10.15 12.30 8.50
C THR A 50 9.97 10.80 8.29
N ARG A 51 10.90 10.01 8.85
CA ARG A 51 10.81 8.56 8.84
C ARG A 51 9.55 8.05 9.52
N ARG A 52 9.14 8.71 10.62
CA ARG A 52 7.96 8.31 11.40
C ARG A 52 6.69 8.33 10.55
N HIS A 53 6.48 9.38 9.76
CA HIS A 53 5.29 9.46 8.91
C HIS A 53 5.33 8.44 7.77
N ALA A 54 6.50 8.18 7.19
CA ALA A 54 6.66 7.12 6.20
C ALA A 54 6.33 5.73 6.77
N VAL A 55 6.79 5.42 7.99
CA VAL A 55 6.48 4.15 8.67
C VAL A 55 4.97 3.99 8.90
N LEU A 56 4.33 5.01 9.49
CA LEU A 56 2.88 4.98 9.74
C LEU A 56 2.08 4.81 8.45
N PHE A 57 2.53 5.42 7.35
CA PHE A 57 1.88 5.28 6.06
C PHE A 57 2.05 3.88 5.46
N ALA A 58 3.24 3.27 5.59
CA ALA A 58 3.48 1.89 5.15
C ALA A 58 2.59 0.89 5.92
N GLU A 59 2.51 1.01 7.25
CA GLU A 59 1.64 0.18 8.10
C GLU A 59 0.15 0.31 7.73
N LEU A 60 -0.29 1.54 7.38
CA LEU A 60 -1.65 1.78 6.89
C LEU A 60 -1.90 1.08 5.55
N CYS A 61 -0.92 1.11 4.64
CA CYS A 61 -1.01 0.44 3.34
C CYS A 61 -1.11 -1.09 3.50
N GLU A 62 -0.27 -1.67 4.35
CA GLU A 62 -0.28 -3.10 4.70
C GLU A 62 -1.64 -3.52 5.28
N SER A 63 -2.11 -2.79 6.30
CA SER A 63 -3.39 -3.08 6.96
C SER A 63 -4.57 -3.02 5.97
N THR A 64 -4.55 -2.03 5.07
CA THR A 64 -5.59 -1.86 4.06
C THR A 64 -5.56 -2.98 3.01
N ARG A 65 -4.36 -3.39 2.56
CA ARG A 65 -4.16 -4.52 1.65
C ARG A 65 -4.70 -5.82 2.27
N ASP A 66 -4.34 -6.09 3.52
CA ASP A 66 -4.70 -7.34 4.19
C ASP A 66 -6.21 -7.44 4.42
N LEU A 67 -6.83 -6.34 4.88
CA LEU A 67 -8.29 -6.24 4.99
C LEU A 67 -8.98 -6.51 3.66
N ARG A 68 -8.48 -5.95 2.55
CA ARG A 68 -9.02 -6.17 1.21
C ARG A 68 -8.94 -7.63 0.79
N ARG A 69 -7.80 -8.29 1.01
CA ARG A 69 -7.60 -9.72 0.70
C ARG A 69 -8.57 -10.58 1.49
N GLN A 70 -8.75 -10.32 2.79
CA GLN A 70 -9.74 -11.00 3.63
C GLN A 70 -11.16 -10.80 3.11
N MET A 71 -11.55 -9.57 2.76
CA MET A 71 -12.87 -9.28 2.21
C MET A 71 -13.13 -10.00 0.88
N GLN A 72 -12.12 -10.13 0.02
CA GLN A 72 -12.22 -10.89 -1.22
C GLN A 72 -12.43 -12.38 -0.93
N GLN A 73 -11.64 -12.97 -0.03
CA GLN A 73 -11.81 -14.37 0.38
C GLN A 73 -13.22 -14.65 0.92
N ILE A 74 -13.76 -13.76 1.77
CA ILE A 74 -15.13 -13.88 2.29
C ILE A 74 -16.17 -13.84 1.15
N LYS A 75 -15.99 -12.96 0.16
CA LYS A 75 -16.88 -12.90 -1.02
C LYS A 75 -16.82 -14.18 -1.86
N PHE A 76 -15.64 -14.77 -2.05
CA PHE A 76 -15.49 -16.05 -2.76
C PHE A 76 -16.19 -17.19 -2.01
N MET A 77 -15.94 -17.33 -0.70
CA MET A 77 -16.61 -18.37 0.12
C MET A 77 -18.14 -18.25 0.17
N ARG A 78 -18.68 -17.03 0.07
CA ARG A 78 -20.14 -16.82 -0.01
C ARG A 78 -20.69 -17.20 -1.39
N ARG A 79 -19.94 -16.99 -2.47
CA ARG A 79 -20.34 -17.38 -3.84
C ARG A 79 -20.40 -18.89 -4.02
N ASP A 80 -19.42 -19.64 -3.51
CA ASP A 80 -19.39 -21.11 -3.64
C ASP A 80 -20.57 -21.78 -2.93
N ARG A 81 -20.99 -21.19 -1.79
CA ARG A 81 -22.17 -21.63 -1.05
C ARG A 81 -23.49 -21.44 -1.81
N HIS A 82 -23.56 -20.46 -2.71
CA HIS A 82 -24.76 -20.20 -3.53
C HIS A 82 -24.75 -20.95 -4.86
N ALA A 83 -23.60 -21.47 -5.33
CA ALA A 83 -23.49 -22.26 -6.55
C ALA A 83 -23.76 -23.77 -6.34
N SER A 84 -23.89 -24.19 -5.08
CA SER A 84 -24.09 -25.60 -4.68
C SER A 84 -25.54 -25.92 -4.23
N LEU A 85 -26.48 -25.00 -4.48
CA LEU A 85 -27.93 -25.16 -4.24
C LEU A 85 -28.66 -25.17 -5.59
#